data_AF-A0AAW0MBJ1-F1
#
_entry.id   AF-A0AAW0MBJ1-F1
#
_cell.length_a   1.000
_cell.length_b   1.000
_cell.length_c   1.000
_cell.angle_alpha   90.00
_cell.angle_beta   90.00
_cell.angle_gamma   90.00
#
_symmetry.space_group_name_H-M   'P 1'
#
loop_
_entity.id
_entity.type
_entity.pdbx_description
1 polymer ?
#
loop_
_entity_poly.entity_id
_entity_poly.type
_entity_poly.pdbx_seq_one_letter_code
_entity_poly.pdbx_strand_id
1 'polypeptide(L)'
;MESTVYSTLTRFTAIQTPIEHYNEFITFFRDVHAVLGLGSCNLSDFPEFLRNQDQLEVLELSQNNIHGQIPKWVSNLSTDTLVFLSMSGNSLTGVWEKSLIIYHTR
;
A
#
# COMPACT_ATOMS: atom_id res chain seq x y z
N MET A 1 -31.96 -8.23 7.13
CA MET A 1 -31.04 -8.93 8.05
C MET A 1 -29.64 -8.72 7.54
N GLU A 2 -29.15 -7.49 7.75
CA GLU A 2 -27.81 -7.02 7.40
C GLU A 2 -27.01 -6.97 8.70
N SER A 3 -26.21 -8.00 8.98
CA SER A 3 -25.39 -8.02 10.21
C SER A 3 -24.16 -8.92 10.12
N THR A 4 -23.36 -8.77 9.08
CA THR A 4 -21.96 -9.25 9.11
C THR A 4 -20.97 -8.21 8.56
N VAL A 5 -21.41 -6.95 8.52
CA VAL A 5 -20.53 -5.78 8.46
C VAL A 5 -19.65 -5.82 9.73
N TYR A 6 -18.32 -5.78 9.59
CA TYR A 6 -17.29 -5.52 10.62
C TYR A 6 -16.38 -6.63 11.21
N SER A 7 -16.35 -7.87 10.72
CA SER A 7 -15.29 -8.83 11.14
C SER A 7 -14.59 -9.40 9.90
N THR A 8 -13.45 -8.88 9.45
CA THR A 8 -12.17 -8.87 10.15
C THR A 8 -11.30 -7.70 9.68
N LEU A 9 -11.53 -6.54 10.32
CA LEU A 9 -10.44 -5.62 10.63
C LEU A 9 -9.49 -6.37 11.60
N THR A 10 -8.44 -6.98 11.08
CA THR A 10 -7.36 -7.53 11.93
C THR A 10 -6.03 -7.04 11.37
N ARG A 11 -5.67 -5.79 11.68
CA ARG A 11 -4.79 -5.44 12.81
C ARG A 11 -3.33 -5.38 12.37
N PHE A 12 -2.92 -4.22 11.84
CA PHE A 12 -1.74 -3.53 12.34
C PHE A 12 -2.01 -2.02 12.38
N THR A 13 -1.92 -1.48 13.58
CA THR A 13 -1.86 -0.07 13.89
C THR A 13 -0.56 0.51 13.35
N ALA A 14 -0.67 1.53 12.52
CA ALA A 14 0.31 2.59 12.49
C ALA A 14 -0.41 3.91 12.17
N ILE A 15 0.13 4.98 12.75
CA ILE A 15 -0.60 6.14 13.27
C ILE A 15 -0.89 7.18 12.17
N GLN A 16 -2.12 7.70 12.20
CA GLN A 16 -2.63 8.95 11.63
C GLN A 16 -2.12 9.42 10.25
N THR A 17 -2.89 9.07 9.20
CA THR A 17 -3.30 10.06 8.20
C THR A 17 -4.83 10.21 8.24
N PRO A 18 -5.40 11.38 7.89
CA PRO A 18 -6.85 11.56 7.82
C PRO A 18 -7.44 10.55 6.82
N ILE A 19 -8.31 9.69 7.34
CA ILE A 19 -9.01 8.58 6.67
C ILE A 19 -9.83 9.03 5.43
N GLU A 20 -9.97 10.33 5.23
CA GLU A 20 -10.91 10.94 4.28
C GLU A 20 -10.54 10.69 2.80
N HIS A 21 -9.25 10.62 2.44
CA HIS A 21 -8.84 10.33 1.05
C HIS A 21 -8.90 8.85 0.66
N TYR A 22 -8.85 7.92 1.63
CA TYR A 22 -8.92 6.49 1.34
C TYR A 22 -10.32 6.03 0.97
N ASN A 23 -11.34 6.61 1.59
CA ASN A 23 -12.74 6.23 1.35
C ASN A 23 -13.20 6.61 -0.07
N GLU A 24 -12.71 7.72 -0.63
CA GLU A 24 -12.94 8.11 -2.03
C GLU A 24 -12.19 7.19 -3.02
N PHE A 25 -11.01 6.69 -2.64
CA PHE A 25 -10.25 5.73 -3.45
C PHE A 25 -10.91 4.34 -3.48
N ILE A 26 -11.41 3.86 -2.34
CA ILE A 26 -12.10 2.57 -2.22
C ILE A 26 -13.43 2.59 -2.98
N THR A 27 -14.14 3.72 -3.02
CA THR A 27 -15.38 3.84 -3.80
C THR A 27 -15.14 3.82 -5.31
N PHE A 28 -13.94 4.17 -5.79
CA PHE A 28 -13.59 4.12 -7.21
C PHE A 28 -13.37 2.67 -7.71
N PHE A 29 -12.81 1.80 -6.86
CA PHE A 29 -12.60 0.39 -7.18
C PHE A 29 -13.64 -0.49 -6.49
N ARG A 30 -14.81 -0.63 -7.12
CA ARG A 30 -15.94 -1.42 -6.59
C ARG A 30 -15.66 -2.90 -6.30
N ASP A 31 -14.51 -3.41 -6.73
CA ASP A 31 -14.09 -4.82 -6.59
C ASP A 31 -12.70 -4.99 -5.95
N VAL A 32 -12.30 -4.10 -5.04
CA VAL A 32 -11.05 -4.25 -4.26
C VAL A 32 -11.32 -4.89 -2.89
N HIS A 33 -10.60 -5.97 -2.59
CA HIS A 33 -10.75 -6.83 -1.42
C HIS A 33 -9.46 -6.93 -0.57
N ALA A 34 -8.29 -6.60 -1.11
CA ALA A 34 -7.01 -6.78 -0.42
C ALA A 34 -6.19 -5.47 -0.34
N VAL A 35 -6.43 -4.71 0.72
CA VAL A 35 -5.83 -3.38 0.95
C VAL A 35 -4.90 -3.39 2.16
N LEU A 36 -3.68 -2.86 1.99
CA LEU A 36 -2.74 -2.61 3.07
C LEU A 36 -2.28 -1.15 3.06
N GLY A 37 -2.74 -0.40 4.06
CA GLY A 37 -2.33 0.99 4.29
C GLY A 37 -1.27 1.09 5.38
N LEU A 38 -0.10 1.61 5.03
CA LEU A 38 1.03 1.86 5.94
C LEU A 38 1.65 3.25 5.67
N GLY A 39 0.84 4.20 5.20
CA GLY A 39 1.28 5.59 4.99
C GLY A 39 1.51 6.35 6.29
N SER A 40 2.51 7.23 6.35
CA SER A 40 2.87 8.03 7.55
C SER A 40 3.15 7.23 8.81
N CYS A 41 3.70 6.03 8.65
CA CYS A 41 3.94 5.09 9.74
C CYS A 41 5.36 5.16 10.32
N ASN A 42 6.16 6.15 9.92
CA ASN A 42 7.58 6.31 10.27
C ASN A 42 8.45 5.08 9.95
N LEU A 43 8.10 4.30 8.92
CA LEU A 43 8.90 3.13 8.50
C LEU A 43 10.25 3.58 7.93
N SER A 44 11.35 2.93 8.33
CA SER A 44 12.69 3.17 7.77
C SER A 44 13.04 2.20 6.63
N ASP A 45 12.34 1.08 6.56
CA ASP A 45 12.60 -0.05 5.67
C ASP A 45 11.29 -0.69 5.22
N PHE A 46 11.35 -1.47 4.15
CA PHE A 46 10.21 -2.29 3.73
C PHE A 46 9.95 -3.41 4.76
N PRO A 47 8.72 -3.52 5.31
CA PRO A 47 8.42 -4.59 6.26
C PRO A 47 8.54 -5.98 5.64
N GLU A 48 9.28 -6.88 6.29
CA GLU A 48 9.57 -8.23 5.77
C GLU A 48 8.30 -9.08 5.56
N PHE A 49 7.22 -8.83 6.31
CA PHE A 49 5.96 -9.55 6.13
C PHE A 49 5.31 -9.32 4.75
N LEU A 50 5.69 -8.23 4.06
CA LEU A 50 5.23 -7.96 2.70
C LEU A 50 5.66 -9.05 1.73
N ARG A 51 6.79 -9.73 1.97
CA ARG A 51 7.27 -10.82 1.10
C ARG A 51 6.28 -11.97 0.94
N ASN A 52 5.35 -12.13 1.88
CA ASN A 52 4.36 -13.20 1.88
C ASN A 52 2.97 -12.71 1.46
N GLN A 53 2.87 -11.48 0.94
CA GLN A 53 1.61 -10.92 0.47
C GLN A 53 1.56 -11.02 -1.06
N ASP A 54 0.93 -12.09 -1.54
CA ASP A 54 0.89 -12.43 -2.97
C ASP A 54 -0.38 -11.95 -3.68
N GLN A 55 -1.36 -11.47 -2.91
CA GLN A 55 -2.70 -11.12 -3.40
C GLN A 55 -3.12 -9.69 -3.03
N LEU A 56 -2.19 -8.80 -2.69
CA LEU A 56 -2.51 -7.40 -2.43
C LEU A 56 -2.97 -6.73 -3.72
N GLU A 57 -4.02 -5.94 -3.60
CA GLU A 57 -4.56 -5.13 -4.67
C GLU A 57 -4.16 -3.67 -4.48
N VAL A 58 -4.08 -3.20 -3.24
CA VAL A 58 -3.69 -1.84 -2.89
C VAL A 58 -2.63 -1.88 -1.79
N LEU A 59 -1.48 -1.23 -2.06
CA LEU A 59 -0.43 -1.01 -1.07
C LEU A 59 -0.07 0.48 -1.00
N GLU A 60 -0.21 1.08 0.16
CA GLU A 60 0.14 2.47 0.40
C GLU A 60 1.27 2.56 1.43
N LEU A 61 2.44 3.06 0.99
CA LEU A 61 3.66 3.21 1.78
C LEU A 61 4.12 4.68 1.82
N SER A 62 3.32 5.64 1.38
CA SER A 62 3.75 7.03 1.28
C SER A 62 4.07 7.67 2.63
N GLN A 63 4.84 8.77 2.58
CA GLN A 63 5.18 9.59 3.72
C GLN A 63 5.89 8.81 4.84
N ASN A 64 6.78 7.89 4.47
CA ASN A 64 7.64 7.16 5.38
C ASN A 64 9.10 7.59 5.20
N ASN A 65 10.00 7.01 6.00
CA ASN A 65 11.44 7.24 5.94
C ASN A 65 12.18 6.10 5.21
N ILE A 66 11.50 5.37 4.33
CA ILE A 66 12.11 4.26 3.59
C ILE A 66 13.14 4.84 2.63
N HIS A 67 14.33 4.27 2.63
CA HIS A 67 15.46 4.80 1.88
C HIS A 67 16.24 3.70 1.16
N GLY A 68 17.12 4.11 0.25
CA GLY A 68 17.96 3.19 -0.52
C GLY A 68 17.25 2.65 -1.76
N GLN A 69 17.74 1.54 -2.30
CA GLN A 69 17.20 0.95 -3.52
C GLN A 69 15.95 0.12 -3.24
N ILE A 70 14.98 0.15 -4.16
CA ILE A 70 13.82 -0.73 -4.09
C ILE A 70 14.28 -2.19 -4.24
N PRO A 71 14.04 -3.06 -3.26
CA PRO A 71 14.42 -4.47 -3.37
C PRO A 71 13.64 -5.18 -4.48
N LYS A 72 14.29 -6.10 -5.20
CA LYS A 72 13.65 -6.89 -6.29
C LYS A 72 12.36 -7.60 -5.87
N TRP A 73 12.28 -8.03 -4.61
CA TRP A 73 11.10 -8.71 -4.10
C TRP A 73 9.90 -7.76 -3.96
N VAL A 74 10.13 -6.47 -3.67
CA VAL A 74 9.07 -5.44 -3.66
C VAL A 74 8.56 -5.21 -5.07
N SER A 75 9.47 -5.20 -6.06
CA SER A 75 9.11 -5.06 -7.47
C SER A 75 8.23 -6.21 -8.00
N ASN A 76 8.35 -7.40 -7.39
CA ASN A 76 7.58 -8.60 -7.75
C ASN A 76 6.34 -8.81 -6.86
N LEU A 77 6.08 -7.93 -5.90
CA LEU A 77 4.98 -8.07 -4.94
C LEU A 77 3.64 -8.09 -5.67
N SER A 78 2.83 -9.12 -5.36
CA SER A 78 1.43 -9.21 -5.80
C SER A 78 1.25 -8.89 -7.28
N THR A 79 2.12 -9.45 -8.13
CA THR A 79 2.29 -8.96 -9.51
C THR A 79 1.00 -9.00 -10.31
N ASP A 80 0.16 -10.00 -10.05
CA ASP A 80 -1.09 -10.28 -10.78
C ASP A 80 -2.30 -9.51 -10.22
N THR A 81 -2.24 -9.03 -8.98
CA THR A 81 -3.39 -8.41 -8.29
C THR A 81 -3.20 -6.93 -7.98
N LEU A 82 -1.97 -6.46 -7.83
CA LEU A 82 -1.69 -5.10 -7.38
C LEU A 82 -2.12 -4.08 -8.43
N VAL A 83 -3.19 -3.35 -8.14
CA VAL A 83 -3.75 -2.28 -8.99
C VAL A 83 -3.30 -0.90 -8.54
N PHE A 84 -2.88 -0.75 -7.28
CA PHE A 84 -2.36 0.51 -6.74
C PHE A 84 -1.14 0.30 -5.84
N LEU A 85 -0.09 1.10 -6.08
CA LEU A 85 1.06 1.22 -5.21
C LEU A 85 1.47 2.69 -5.12
N SER A 86 1.61 3.18 -3.90
CA SER A 86 2.22 4.48 -3.64
C SER A 86 3.35 4.33 -2.62
N MET A 87 4.48 4.95 -2.96
CA MET A 87 5.68 5.04 -2.11
C MET A 87 6.18 6.49 -2.06
N SER A 88 5.32 7.47 -2.38
CA SER A 88 5.67 8.89 -2.42
C SER A 88 6.14 9.39 -1.05
N GLY A 89 6.91 10.47 -0.99
CA GLY A 89 7.40 10.99 0.31
C GLY A 89 8.32 10.02 1.06
N ASN A 90 9.00 9.12 0.35
CA ASN A 90 10.12 8.32 0.86
C ASN A 90 11.44 8.77 0.18
N SER A 91 12.58 8.29 0.68
CA SER A 91 13.92 8.57 0.15
C SER A 91 14.47 7.42 -0.72
N LEU A 92 13.61 6.88 -1.59
CA LEU A 92 13.92 5.73 -2.45
C LEU A 92 14.77 6.13 -3.66
N THR A 93 15.58 5.20 -4.13
CA THR A 93 16.46 5.32 -5.30
C THR A 93 16.30 4.13 -6.23
N GLY A 94 16.72 4.28 -7.48
CA GLY A 94 16.57 3.27 -8.53
C GLY A 94 15.31 3.46 -9.38
N VAL A 95 15.16 2.61 -10.39
CA VAL A 95 14.05 2.67 -11.34
C VAL A 95 12.99 1.66 -10.92
N TRP A 96 11.75 2.12 -10.79
CA TRP A 96 10.62 1.23 -10.68
C TRP A 96 10.25 0.73 -12.08
N GLU A 97 10.54 -0.54 -12.36
CA GLU A 97 10.41 -1.11 -13.71
C GLU A 97 8.96 -1.51 -14.07
N LYS A 98 8.00 -1.39 -13.13
CA LYS A 98 6.60 -1.80 -13.37
C LYS A 98 5.73 -0.62 -13.83
N SER A 99 5.12 -0.75 -14.99
CA SER A 99 4.10 0.17 -15.53
C SER A 99 2.77 0.02 -14.77
N LEU A 100 2.73 0.42 -13.50
CA LEU A 100 1.46 0.64 -12.80
C LEU A 100 1.04 2.10 -13.01
N ILE A 101 -0.27 2.37 -12.99
CA ILE A 101 -0.79 3.73 -12.93
C ILE A 101 -0.41 4.29 -11.56
N ILE A 102 0.79 4.88 -11.46
CA ILE A 102 1.27 5.54 -10.26
C ILE A 102 0.62 6.92 -10.24
N TYR A 103 -0.29 7.16 -9.28
CA TYR A 103 -0.72 8.52 -8.97
C TYR A 103 0.47 9.24 -8.32
N HIS A 104 1.27 9.89 -9.16
CA HIS A 104 2.32 10.80 -8.73
C HIS A 104 1.66 12.16 -8.46
N THR A 105 1.28 12.42 -7.21
CA THR A 105 1.06 13.81 -6.77
C THR A 105 2.36 14.29 -6.14
N ARG A 106 2.93 15.33 -6.76
CA ARG A 106 4.17 15.99 -6.34
C ARG A 106 4.13 16.46 -4.89
#